data_AF-A0A1L0BLF0-F1
#
_entry.id   AF-A0A1L0BLF0-F1
#
_cell.length_a   1.000
_cell.length_b   1.000
_cell.length_c   1.000
_cell.angle_alpha   90.00
_cell.angle_beta   90.00
_cell.angle_gamma   90.00
#
_symmetry.space_group_name_H-M   'P 1'
#
loop_
_entity.id
_entity.type
_entity.pdbx_description
1 polymer ?
#
loop_
_entity_poly.entity_id
_entity_poly.type
_entity_poly.pdbx_seq_one_letter_code
_entity_poly.pdbx_strand_id
1 'polypeptide(L)'
;MPPRVQHRDSASESESKTGTTSRAANKARNAVAQAAQLELLSKHIHSNGPKDKPKVNPLDFLSLDNEALHKYNLKYGMNLPKIQSVNENILLSEIGKKTYSAMKAVSLGRISKPEFASHVHKHFLAAPCRENEIVANFMYKVKNENKDFKLTL
;
A
#
# COMPACT_ATOMS: atom_id res chain seq x y z
N MET A 1 -38.73 -4.77 -35.16
CA MET A 1 -37.99 -5.82 -34.42
C MET A 1 -36.84 -6.30 -35.30
N PRO A 2 -35.56 -6.14 -34.91
CA PRO A 2 -34.45 -6.73 -35.65
C PRO A 2 -34.16 -8.16 -35.15
N PRO A 3 -33.80 -9.12 -36.02
CA PRO A 3 -33.34 -10.44 -35.57
C PRO A 3 -31.85 -10.44 -35.20
N ARG A 4 -31.55 -11.28 -34.21
CA ARG A 4 -30.33 -11.46 -33.43
C ARG A 4 -29.17 -12.03 -34.26
N VAL A 5 -28.03 -11.33 -34.25
CA VAL A 5 -26.76 -11.78 -34.84
C VAL A 5 -26.25 -13.01 -34.07
N GLN A 6 -26.01 -14.11 -34.78
CA GLN A 6 -25.46 -15.35 -34.24
C GLN A 6 -23.95 -15.24 -34.04
N HIS A 7 -23.52 -15.58 -32.82
CA HIS A 7 -22.14 -15.64 -32.38
C HIS A 7 -21.39 -16.74 -33.16
N ARG A 8 -20.30 -16.36 -33.86
CA ARG A 8 -19.34 -17.30 -34.43
C ARG A 8 -18.45 -17.79 -33.30
N ASP A 9 -18.72 -18.97 -32.78
CA ASP A 9 -17.76 -19.69 -31.95
C ASP A 9 -16.64 -20.23 -32.86
N SER A 10 -15.46 -19.62 -32.73
CA SER A 10 -14.21 -20.12 -33.31
C SER A 10 -13.90 -21.50 -32.71
N ALA A 11 -14.20 -22.54 -33.48
CA ALA A 11 -13.69 -23.88 -33.24
C ALA A 11 -12.17 -23.88 -33.48
N SER A 12 -11.39 -23.96 -32.40
CA SER A 12 -9.97 -24.27 -32.48
C SER A 12 -9.83 -25.73 -32.91
N GLU A 13 -9.48 -25.93 -34.18
CA GLU A 13 -9.08 -27.22 -34.71
C GLU A 13 -7.80 -27.67 -34.00
N SER A 14 -7.90 -28.78 -33.29
CA SER A 14 -6.75 -29.58 -32.91
C SER A 14 -7.07 -31.00 -33.34
N GLU A 15 -6.81 -31.26 -34.62
CA GLU A 15 -6.67 -32.60 -35.16
C GLU A 15 -5.68 -33.37 -34.27
N SER A 16 -6.19 -34.37 -33.55
CA SER A 16 -5.37 -35.44 -33.04
C SER A 16 -5.91 -36.75 -33.62
N LYS A 17 -5.09 -37.33 -34.49
CA LYS A 17 -5.29 -38.61 -35.15
C LYS A 17 -5.78 -39.65 -34.13
N THR A 18 -6.85 -40.33 -34.50
CA THR A 18 -7.51 -41.43 -33.79
C THR A 18 -6.58 -42.63 -33.64
N GLY A 19 -5.72 -42.59 -32.63
CA GLY A 19 -5.25 -43.81 -31.97
C GLY A 19 -6.30 -44.24 -30.96
N THR A 20 -6.75 -45.49 -30.99
CA THR A 20 -7.62 -46.10 -29.97
C THR A 20 -6.92 -46.13 -28.62
N THR A 21 -6.88 -45.00 -27.92
CA THR A 21 -6.42 -44.93 -26.53
C THR A 21 -7.55 -45.38 -25.61
N SER A 22 -7.27 -46.43 -24.84
CA SER A 22 -8.17 -46.93 -23.80
C SER A 22 -8.56 -45.80 -22.83
N ARG A 23 -9.75 -45.86 -22.23
CA ARG A 23 -10.19 -44.89 -21.19
C ARG A 23 -9.13 -44.72 -20.08
N ALA A 24 -8.33 -45.76 -19.82
CA ALA A 24 -7.20 -45.73 -18.90
C ALA A 24 -6.05 -44.81 -19.36
N ALA A 25 -5.71 -44.81 -20.66
CA ALA A 25 -4.65 -43.95 -21.20
C ALA A 25 -5.02 -42.45 -21.18
N ASN A 26 -6.28 -42.11 -21.45
CA ASN A 26 -6.75 -40.73 -21.35
C ASN A 26 -6.82 -40.25 -19.89
N LYS A 27 -7.19 -41.13 -18.95
CA LYS A 27 -7.14 -40.84 -17.51
C LYS A 27 -5.70 -40.59 -17.03
N ALA A 28 -4.74 -41.38 -17.49
CA ALA A 28 -3.34 -41.22 -17.15
C ALA A 28 -2.77 -39.88 -17.67
N ARG A 29 -3.07 -39.50 -18.91
CA ARG A 29 -2.64 -38.19 -19.47
C ARG A 29 -3.24 -37.01 -18.72
N ASN A 30 -4.52 -37.06 -18.37
CA ASN A 30 -5.16 -36.02 -17.56
C ASN A 30 -4.57 -35.92 -16.15
N ALA A 31 -4.24 -37.06 -15.53
CA ALA A 31 -3.59 -37.06 -14.22
C ALA A 31 -2.18 -36.42 -14.27
N VAL A 32 -1.41 -36.69 -15.32
CA VAL A 32 -0.09 -36.06 -15.53
C VAL A 32 -0.23 -34.56 -15.78
N ALA A 33 -1.19 -34.13 -16.60
CA ALA A 33 -1.45 -32.72 -16.84
C ALA A 33 -1.89 -31.97 -15.57
N GLN A 34 -2.71 -32.58 -14.73
CA GLN A 34 -3.11 -32.02 -13.43
C GLN A 34 -1.93 -31.94 -12.45
N ALA A 35 -1.06 -32.97 -12.42
CA ALA A 35 0.13 -32.96 -11.58
C ALA A 35 1.10 -31.83 -11.99
N ALA A 36 1.31 -31.63 -13.31
CA ALA A 36 2.14 -30.55 -13.83
C ALA A 36 1.55 -29.16 -13.50
N GLN A 37 0.23 -29.00 -13.55
CA GLN A 37 -0.44 -27.76 -13.13
C GLN A 37 -0.26 -27.50 -11.63
N LEU A 38 -0.44 -28.51 -10.77
CA LEU A 38 -0.23 -28.37 -9.33
C LEU A 38 1.23 -28.00 -9.01
N GLU A 39 2.19 -28.57 -9.72
CA GLU A 39 3.61 -28.23 -9.56
C GLU A 39 3.88 -26.77 -9.94
N LEU A 40 3.34 -26.30 -11.08
CA LEU A 40 3.44 -24.91 -11.51
C LEU A 40 2.80 -23.94 -10.50
N LEU A 41 1.61 -24.28 -10.00
CA LEU A 41 0.92 -23.49 -8.98
C LEU A 41 1.69 -23.47 -7.65
N SER A 42 2.29 -24.59 -7.23
CA SER A 42 3.10 -24.64 -6.01
C SER A 42 4.38 -23.79 -6.09
N LYS A 43 4.98 -23.67 -7.28
CA LYS A 43 6.21 -22.90 -7.51
C LYS A 43 5.97 -21.41 -7.74
N HIS A 44 4.79 -21.03 -8.24
CA HIS A 44 4.51 -19.66 -8.67
C HIS A 44 3.38 -18.96 -7.88
N ILE A 45 2.58 -19.68 -7.09
CA ILE A 45 1.68 -19.06 -6.12
C ILE A 45 2.48 -18.74 -4.86
N HIS A 46 3.09 -17.56 -4.88
CA HIS A 46 3.49 -16.89 -3.65
C HIS A 46 2.19 -16.41 -2.99
N SER A 47 1.84 -17.02 -1.86
CA SER A 47 0.77 -16.50 -1.01
C SER A 47 1.01 -14.99 -0.84
N ASN A 48 0.02 -14.18 -1.22
CA ASN A 48 -0.05 -12.77 -0.85
C ASN A 48 -0.99 -12.61 0.35
N GLY A 49 -0.89 -13.55 1.28
CA GLY A 49 -1.72 -13.57 2.46
C GLY A 49 -1.52 -12.28 3.28
N PRO A 50 -2.49 -11.90 4.12
CA PRO A 50 -2.35 -10.72 4.99
C PRO A 50 -1.09 -10.77 5.89
N LYS A 51 -0.55 -11.98 6.12
CA LYS A 51 0.65 -12.26 6.91
C LYS A 51 1.96 -12.20 6.11
N ASP A 52 1.89 -12.15 4.78
CA ASP A 52 3.08 -12.09 3.90
C ASP A 52 3.62 -10.67 3.77
N LYS A 53 2.87 -9.65 4.20
CA LYS A 53 3.40 -8.30 4.32
C LYS A 53 4.38 -8.24 5.51
N PRO A 54 5.62 -7.77 5.31
CA PRO A 54 6.54 -7.58 6.41
C PRO A 54 5.92 -6.61 7.43
N LYS A 55 6.06 -6.93 8.72
CA LYS A 55 5.59 -6.05 9.78
C LYS A 55 6.36 -4.73 9.68
N VAL A 56 5.64 -3.64 9.50
CA VAL A 56 6.23 -2.29 9.46
C VAL A 56 6.82 -1.99 10.84
N ASN A 57 8.04 -1.46 10.87
CA ASN A 57 8.67 -1.04 12.11
C ASN A 57 7.85 0.13 12.72
N PRO A 58 7.44 0.06 14.00
CA PRO A 58 6.63 1.12 14.62
C PRO A 58 7.33 2.49 14.66
N LEU A 59 8.67 2.54 14.56
CA LEU A 59 9.45 3.78 14.50
C LEU A 59 9.78 4.22 13.06
N ASP A 60 9.22 3.55 12.04
CA ASP A 60 9.35 3.99 10.65
C ASP A 60 8.35 5.11 10.33
N PHE A 61 8.72 6.34 10.70
CA PHE A 61 7.96 7.55 10.40
C PHE A 61 7.87 7.87 8.90
N LEU A 62 8.72 7.25 8.07
CA LEU A 62 8.75 7.48 6.63
C LEU A 62 7.60 6.75 5.93
N SER A 63 7.21 5.60 6.48
CA SER A 63 6.03 4.82 6.06
C SER A 63 4.70 5.50 6.38
N LEU A 64 4.67 6.43 7.35
CA LEU A 64 3.45 7.14 7.75
C LEU A 64 2.94 8.09 6.67
N ASP A 65 1.63 8.33 6.68
CA ASP A 65 1.00 9.30 5.79
C ASP A 65 1.43 10.74 6.10
N ASN A 66 1.49 11.58 5.06
CA ASN A 66 1.82 12.99 5.20
C ASN A 66 0.85 13.70 6.16
N GLU A 67 -0.43 13.30 6.16
CA GLU A 67 -1.43 13.85 7.07
C GLU A 67 -1.13 13.50 8.54
N ALA A 68 -0.70 12.26 8.81
CA ALA A 68 -0.33 11.82 10.15
C ALA A 68 0.89 12.60 10.68
N LEU A 69 1.90 12.79 9.82
CA LEU A 69 3.07 13.61 10.13
C LEU A 69 2.69 15.08 10.40
N HIS A 70 1.75 15.63 9.62
CA HIS A 70 1.23 16.98 9.85
C HIS A 70 0.44 17.12 11.15
N LYS A 71 -0.42 16.14 11.48
CA LYS A 71 -1.13 16.10 12.76
C LYS A 71 -0.17 16.07 13.94
N TYR A 72 0.93 15.32 13.83
CA TYR A 72 1.98 15.30 14.84
C TYR A 72 2.63 16.69 15.01
N ASN A 73 3.07 17.31 13.91
CA ASN A 73 3.67 18.65 13.93
C ASN A 73 2.75 19.70 14.57
N LEU A 74 1.45 19.66 14.25
CA LEU A 74 0.46 20.56 14.84
C LEU A 74 0.26 20.29 16.34
N LYS A 75 0.10 19.02 16.72
CA LYS A 75 -0.16 18.62 18.11
C LYS A 75 0.98 19.01 19.06
N TYR A 76 2.23 18.90 18.59
CA TYR A 76 3.41 19.20 19.40
C TYR A 76 4.04 20.57 19.09
N GLY A 77 3.43 21.36 18.21
CA GLY A 77 3.87 22.73 17.92
C GLY A 77 5.28 22.84 17.35
N MET A 78 5.74 21.85 16.58
CA MET A 78 7.14 21.83 16.09
C MET A 78 7.43 22.87 15.00
N ASN A 79 6.40 23.53 14.46
CA ASN A 79 6.50 24.58 13.43
C ASN A 79 7.32 24.18 12.19
N LEU A 80 7.31 22.88 11.84
CA LEU A 80 8.02 22.41 10.65
C LEU A 80 7.35 22.93 9.36
N PRO A 81 8.14 23.29 8.32
CA PRO A 81 7.61 23.63 7.01
C PRO A 81 6.80 22.49 6.39
N LYS A 82 5.94 22.84 5.42
CA LYS A 82 5.10 21.84 4.74
C LYS A 82 5.96 20.85 3.94
N ILE A 83 5.52 19.59 3.90
CA ILE A 83 6.15 18.56 3.06
C ILE A 83 5.98 18.92 1.58
N GLN A 84 7.05 18.78 0.81
CA GLN A 84 7.06 18.97 -0.64
C GLN A 84 6.15 17.95 -1.35
N SER A 85 5.39 18.42 -2.33
CA SER A 85 4.59 17.56 -3.20
C SER A 85 5.44 16.93 -4.30
N VAL A 86 4.98 15.81 -4.87
CA VAL A 86 5.59 15.20 -6.06
C VAL A 86 5.68 16.21 -7.22
N ASN A 87 4.64 17.02 -7.41
CA ASN A 87 4.65 18.07 -8.43
C ASN A 87 5.77 19.09 -8.20
N GLU A 88 6.07 19.41 -6.94
CA GLU A 88 7.14 20.33 -6.58
C GLU A 88 8.50 19.70 -6.82
N ASN A 89 8.67 18.40 -6.53
CA ASN A 89 9.90 17.68 -6.89
C ASN A 89 10.15 17.68 -8.40
N ILE A 90 9.10 17.50 -9.21
CA ILE A 90 9.22 17.57 -10.68
C ILE A 90 9.59 18.99 -11.12
N LEU A 91 8.98 20.02 -10.53
CA LEU A 91 9.30 21.42 -10.82
C LEU A 91 10.74 21.78 -10.41
N LEU A 92 11.25 21.20 -9.33
CA LEU A 92 12.62 21.42 -8.85
C LEU A 92 13.67 20.58 -9.58
N SER A 93 13.26 19.70 -10.50
CA SER A 93 14.17 18.92 -11.35
C SER A 93 14.94 19.80 -12.34
N GLU A 94 15.97 19.23 -12.96
CA GLU A 94 16.81 19.91 -13.97
C GLU A 94 16.01 20.57 -15.11
N ILE A 95 14.87 19.98 -15.48
CA ILE A 95 13.99 20.45 -16.55
C ILE A 95 13.12 21.61 -16.06
N GLY A 96 12.61 21.53 -14.83
CA GLY A 96 11.65 22.48 -14.27
C GLY A 96 12.28 23.69 -13.56
N LYS A 97 13.54 23.58 -13.10
CA LYS A 97 14.15 24.55 -12.18
C LYS A 97 14.25 25.99 -12.69
N LYS A 98 14.25 26.19 -14.01
CA LYS A 98 14.29 27.52 -14.66
C LYS A 98 12.91 28.15 -14.82
N THR A 99 11.84 27.43 -14.49
CA THR A 99 10.48 27.94 -14.61
C THR A 99 10.13 28.88 -13.46
N TYR A 100 9.24 29.83 -13.73
CA TYR A 100 8.70 30.72 -12.71
C TYR A 100 8.05 29.95 -11.54
N SER A 101 7.34 28.86 -11.85
CA SER A 101 6.72 27.98 -10.85
C SER A 101 7.73 27.34 -9.91
N ALA A 102 8.92 26.95 -10.43
CA ALA A 102 9.99 26.42 -9.60
C ALA A 102 10.57 27.48 -8.66
N MET A 103 10.81 28.71 -9.14
CA MET A 103 11.26 29.82 -8.30
C MET A 103 10.28 30.11 -7.15
N LYS A 104 8.98 30.08 -7.44
CA LYS A 104 7.93 30.20 -6.42
C LYS A 104 7.96 29.02 -5.44
N ALA A 105 8.14 27.80 -5.91
CA ALA A 105 8.21 26.62 -5.04
C ALA A 105 9.41 26.69 -4.06
N VAL A 106 10.57 27.16 -4.53
CA VAL A 106 11.75 27.39 -3.67
C VAL A 106 11.45 28.43 -2.59
N SER A 107 10.77 29.53 -2.94
CA SER A 107 10.44 30.59 -1.98
C SER A 107 9.53 30.14 -0.82
N LEU A 108 8.79 29.04 -1.00
CA LEU A 108 7.91 28.49 0.04
C LEU A 108 8.65 27.70 1.12
N GLY A 109 9.95 27.43 0.95
CA GLY A 109 10.79 26.80 1.99
C GLY A 109 10.32 25.43 2.45
N ARG A 110 9.66 24.67 1.57
CA ARG A 110 9.12 23.34 1.90
C ARG A 110 10.23 22.31 2.01
N ILE A 111 10.04 21.32 2.88
CA ILE A 111 11.03 20.27 3.15
C ILE A 111 10.61 18.91 2.59
N SER A 112 11.58 18.03 2.38
CA SER A 112 11.30 16.69 1.87
C SER A 112 10.59 15.83 2.92
N LYS A 113 9.82 14.81 2.49
CA LYS A 113 9.20 13.85 3.42
C LYS A 113 10.23 13.15 4.33
N PRO A 114 11.37 12.65 3.81
CA PRO A 114 12.39 12.01 4.65
C PRO A 114 12.94 12.94 5.74
N GLU A 115 13.18 14.21 5.40
CA GLU A 115 13.65 15.22 6.34
C GLU A 115 12.60 15.51 7.42
N PHE A 116 11.33 15.70 7.03
CA PHE A 116 10.23 15.89 7.97
C PHE A 116 10.10 14.70 8.92
N ALA A 117 10.13 13.47 8.39
CA ALA A 117 10.07 12.25 9.19
C ALA A 117 11.25 12.13 10.17
N SER A 118 12.45 12.55 9.77
CA SER A 118 13.63 12.59 10.64
C SER A 118 13.46 13.56 11.81
N HIS A 119 12.91 14.76 11.57
CA HIS A 119 12.59 15.70 12.64
C HIS A 119 11.55 15.13 13.62
N VAL A 120 10.49 14.51 13.10
CA VAL A 120 9.46 13.87 13.93
C VAL A 120 10.06 12.72 14.75
N HIS A 121 10.87 11.87 14.15
CA HIS A 121 11.53 10.76 14.83
C HIS A 121 12.43 11.25 15.97
N LYS A 122 13.26 12.27 15.73
CA LYS A 122 14.11 12.89 16.77
C LYS A 122 13.28 13.45 17.92
N HIS A 123 12.21 14.19 17.60
CA HIS A 123 11.33 14.74 18.63
C HIS A 123 10.62 13.63 19.43
N PHE A 124 10.14 12.59 18.74
CA PHE A 124 9.49 11.46 19.38
C PHE A 124 10.40 10.75 20.39
N LEU A 125 11.67 10.51 20.04
CA LEU A 125 12.64 9.89 20.94
C LEU A 125 13.03 10.78 22.13
N ALA A 126 12.99 12.11 21.96
CA ALA A 126 13.28 13.05 23.03
C ALA A 126 12.07 13.31 23.96
N ALA A 127 10.87 12.88 23.57
CA ALA A 127 9.66 13.16 24.32
C ALA A 127 9.65 12.37 25.66
N PRO A 128 9.41 13.03 26.81
CA PRO A 128 9.34 12.36 28.10
C PRO A 128 8.15 11.40 28.12
N CYS A 129 8.42 10.15 28.47
CA CYS A 129 7.42 9.08 28.48
C CYS A 129 7.31 8.47 29.89
N ARG A 130 6.09 8.45 30.44
CA ARG A 130 5.76 7.73 31.66
C ARG A 130 4.89 6.54 31.30
N GLU A 131 5.49 5.35 31.28
CA GLU A 131 4.86 4.11 30.80
C GLU A 131 3.48 3.88 31.42
N ASN A 132 3.37 3.97 32.74
CA ASN A 132 2.11 3.76 33.46
C ASN A 132 0.99 4.67 32.96
N GLU A 133 1.29 5.94 32.65
CA GLU A 133 0.29 6.86 32.12
C GLU A 133 -0.06 6.57 30.67
N ILE A 134 0.92 6.22 29.86
CA ILE A 134 0.72 5.90 28.44
C ILE A 134 -0.17 4.68 28.31
N VAL A 135 0.13 3.61 29.06
CA VAL A 135 -0.66 2.37 29.03
C VAL A 135 -2.07 2.61 29.55
N ALA A 136 -2.23 3.32 30.67
CA ALA A 136 -3.55 3.63 31.23
C ALA A 136 -4.39 4.48 30.27
N ASN A 137 -3.83 5.55 29.71
CA ASN A 137 -4.52 6.42 28.76
C ASN A 137 -4.89 5.69 27.46
N PHE A 138 -3.99 4.84 26.97
CA PHE A 138 -4.25 4.02 25.79
C PHE A 138 -5.42 3.05 26.03
N MET A 139 -5.37 2.29 27.13
CA MET A 139 -6.46 1.36 27.50
C MET A 139 -7.79 2.08 27.67
N TYR A 140 -7.78 3.26 28.31
CA TYR A 140 -8.98 4.08 28.49
C TYR A 140 -9.56 4.53 27.13
N LYS A 141 -8.70 5.08 26.26
CA LYS A 141 -9.13 5.60 24.95
C LYS A 141 -9.68 4.49 24.07
N VAL A 142 -9.02 3.34 23.98
CA VAL A 142 -9.48 2.20 23.16
C VAL A 142 -10.81 1.63 23.69
N LYS A 143 -10.95 1.47 25.02
CA LYS A 143 -12.20 0.94 25.61
C LYS A 143 -13.39 1.89 25.46
N ASN A 144 -13.14 3.19 25.27
CA ASN A 144 -14.17 4.22 25.21
C ASN A 144 -14.26 4.90 23.83
N GLU A 145 -13.58 4.38 22.81
CA GLU A 145 -13.52 5.00 21.47
C GLU A 145 -14.89 5.19 20.82
N ASN A 146 -15.83 4.27 21.10
CA ASN A 146 -17.20 4.30 20.58
C ASN A 146 -18.21 4.91 21.56
N LYS A 147 -17.76 5.45 22.69
CA LYS A 147 -18.64 6.14 23.63
C LYS A 147 -18.60 7.61 23.28
N ASP A 148 -19.65 8.07 22.60
CA ASP A 148 -19.82 9.49 22.32
C ASP A 148 -19.63 10.29 23.61
N PHE A 149 -18.78 11.32 23.54
CA PHE A 149 -18.60 12.26 24.63
C PHE A 149 -19.92 12.97 24.84
N LYS A 150 -20.72 12.53 25.81
CA LYS A 150 -21.94 13.24 26.22
C LYS A 150 -21.52 14.52 26.93
N LEU A 151 -21.42 15.59 26.16
CA LEU A 151 -21.52 16.95 26.67
C LEU A 151 -23.00 17.14 27.06
N THR A 152 -23.38 16.69 28.25
CA THR A 152 -24.63 17.13 28.88
C THR A 152 -24.45 18.61 29.21
N LEU A 153 -25.01 19.45 28.34
CA LEU A 153 -25.35 20.85 28.64
C LEU A 153 -26.55 20.88 29.60
#